data_AF-A0A804MZE9-F1
#
_entry.id   AF-A0A804MZE9-F1
#
_cell.length_a   1.000
_cell.length_b   1.000
_cell.length_c   1.000
_cell.angle_alpha   90.00
_cell.angle_beta   90.00
_cell.angle_gamma   90.00
#
_symmetry.space_group_name_H-M   'P 1'
#
loop_
_entity.id
_entity.type
_entity.pdbx_description
1 polymer ?
#
loop_
_entity_poly.entity_id
_entity_poly.type
_entity_poly.pdbx_seq_one_letter_code
_entity_poly.pdbx_strand_id
1 'polypeptide(L)'
;MASGLQCPDKHTSMNVEAVLHMKSGLGESSYAQNSSHQKKSTETLRSLVMDSATLVYEALRPESFTVADLGCASGTNALGVVEAIVRGVGEACRGRGPSSSSPPPEFSVLLNDLASNDFNTVFARAPEVAGRLKADAGAVVFLSGVPGSFYGRLFLCRSVHLVCSFNSLHWLSQVPAGLRDETNKPLNKGKMFISSTSSPAVPAAYLRQFQKDFNLFLRSRGAEVVSGGRMVLSMLCRETEDYTDVKMTLLWDLLSESLAALVSQVSCMMPFRLLSVVSSCRLLVATDRSDPCVRKQNGSLGQEVRWCGGAGTARAGCGGRLRRPVLRAERTGDRGGGEQGGLLQPGLRADVRRQPEQRRRR
;
A
#
# COMPACT_ATOMS: atom_id res chain seq x y z
N MET A 1 33.37 40.55 28.23
CA MET A 1 33.77 39.64 27.15
C MET A 1 32.65 38.63 26.96
N ALA A 2 31.84 38.79 25.91
CA ALA A 2 30.76 37.85 25.61
C ALA A 2 31.35 36.65 24.86
N SER A 3 31.33 35.48 25.48
CA SER A 3 31.71 34.22 24.85
C SER A 3 30.58 33.79 23.90
N GLY A 4 30.76 34.03 22.60
CA GLY A 4 29.88 33.52 21.57
C GLY A 4 29.87 31.99 21.56
N LEU A 5 28.74 31.40 21.89
CA LEU A 5 28.44 30.00 21.59
C LEU A 5 28.40 29.84 20.07
N GLN A 6 29.49 29.34 19.50
CA GLN A 6 29.53 28.88 18.12
C GLN A 6 28.65 27.64 18.00
N CYS A 7 27.55 27.77 17.25
CA CYS A 7 26.75 26.65 16.80
C CYS A 7 27.59 25.82 15.82
N PRO A 8 27.72 24.50 15.99
CA PRO A 8 28.57 23.70 15.11
C PRO A 8 27.96 23.60 13.71
N ASP A 9 28.58 24.28 12.74
CA ASP A 9 28.33 24.20 11.30
C ASP A 9 28.84 22.88 10.69
N LYS A 10 28.30 21.75 11.14
CA LYS A 10 28.37 20.48 10.39
C LYS A 10 26.96 19.94 10.22
N HIS A 11 26.42 20.12 9.01
CA HIS A 11 25.10 19.64 8.62
C HIS A 11 25.14 18.10 8.53
N THR A 12 24.97 17.44 9.67
CA THR A 12 24.70 16.00 9.72
C THR A 12 23.34 15.76 9.10
N SER A 13 23.31 15.10 7.93
CA SER A 13 22.09 14.52 7.39
C SER A 13 21.40 13.71 8.48
N MET A 14 20.16 14.06 8.83
CA MET A 14 19.37 13.34 9.82
C MET A 14 19.27 11.86 9.42
N ASN A 15 19.69 10.96 10.32
CA ASN A 15 19.51 9.53 10.12
C ASN A 15 18.05 9.17 10.44
N VAL A 16 17.23 9.06 9.40
CA VAL A 16 15.79 8.79 9.50
C VAL A 16 15.50 7.46 10.16
N GLU A 17 16.26 6.44 9.81
CA GLU A 17 16.06 5.07 10.32
C GLU A 17 16.30 4.99 11.83
N ALA A 18 17.12 5.88 12.38
CA ALA A 18 17.41 5.96 13.80
C ALA A 18 16.34 6.73 14.61
N VAL A 19 15.54 7.59 13.97
CA VAL A 19 14.62 8.50 14.67
C VAL A 19 13.15 8.28 14.35
N LEU A 20 12.84 7.72 13.18
CA LEU A 20 11.47 7.45 12.78
C LEU A 20 11.00 6.18 13.49
N HIS A 21 9.98 6.32 14.34
CA HIS A 21 9.26 5.20 14.93
C HIS A 21 7.88 5.66 15.41
N MET A 22 6.98 4.69 15.62
CA MET A 22 5.73 4.96 16.30
C MET A 22 5.96 5.17 17.80
N LYS A 23 5.12 5.96 18.45
CA LYS A 23 5.27 6.24 19.89
C LYS A 23 5.13 4.95 20.72
N SER A 24 6.21 4.60 21.41
CA SER A 24 6.39 3.34 22.13
C SER A 24 5.49 3.19 23.37
N GLY A 25 5.44 1.96 23.89
CA GLY A 25 4.74 1.62 25.13
C GLY A 25 3.23 1.40 24.97
N LEU A 26 2.55 1.30 26.11
CA LEU A 26 1.13 0.96 26.21
C LEU A 26 0.28 2.06 26.86
N GLY A 27 0.89 3.19 27.22
CA GLY A 27 0.19 4.31 27.85
C GLY A 27 -0.79 5.02 26.93
N GLU A 28 -1.61 5.91 27.48
CA GLU A 28 -2.70 6.59 26.77
C GLU A 28 -2.27 7.27 25.46
N SER A 29 -1.07 7.84 25.42
CA SER A 29 -0.54 8.55 24.25
C SER A 29 0.32 7.68 23.33
N SER A 30 0.42 6.37 23.58
CA SER A 30 1.17 5.43 22.74
C SER A 30 0.46 5.16 21.42
N TYR A 31 1.21 4.71 20.42
CA TYR A 31 0.61 4.26 19.16
C TYR A 31 -0.36 3.10 19.37
N ALA A 32 -0.03 2.17 20.27
CA ALA A 32 -0.88 1.02 20.56
C ALA A 32 -2.31 1.40 21.01
N GLN A 33 -2.50 2.55 21.66
CA GLN A 33 -3.81 3.07 22.07
C GLN A 33 -4.46 4.00 21.03
N ASN A 34 -3.68 4.54 20.08
CA ASN A 34 -4.14 5.58 19.14
C ASN A 34 -4.09 5.16 17.67
N SER A 35 -4.03 3.86 17.37
CA SER A 35 -3.92 3.31 16.01
C SER A 35 -5.26 2.84 15.41
N SER A 36 -6.39 3.40 15.87
CA SER A 36 -7.74 2.97 15.47
C SER A 36 -8.04 3.20 13.99
N HIS A 37 -7.49 4.28 13.41
CA HIS A 37 -7.67 4.56 11.99
C HIS A 37 -6.94 3.52 11.12
N GLN A 38 -5.69 3.18 11.47
CA GLN A 38 -4.90 2.16 10.80
C GLN A 38 -5.53 0.78 10.99
N LYS A 39 -6.10 0.50 12.16
CA LYS A 39 -6.86 -0.73 12.43
C LYS A 39 -8.04 -0.85 11.48
N LYS A 40 -8.89 0.17 11.37
CA LYS A 40 -10.05 0.18 10.47
C LYS A 40 -9.65 0.03 8.99
N SER A 41 -8.55 0.68 8.58
CA SER A 41 -7.99 0.53 7.24
C SER A 41 -7.59 -0.92 6.96
N THR A 42 -6.91 -1.56 7.91
CA THR A 42 -6.48 -2.96 7.82
C THR A 42 -7.68 -3.92 7.82
N GLU A 43 -8.69 -3.67 8.65
CA GLU A 43 -9.92 -4.46 8.70
C GLU A 43 -10.70 -4.42 7.38
N THR A 44 -10.74 -3.26 6.70
CA THR A 44 -11.35 -3.14 5.37
C THR A 44 -10.67 -4.04 4.33
N LEU A 45 -9.37 -4.31 4.50
CA LEU A 45 -8.58 -5.14 3.60
C LEU A 45 -8.46 -6.59 4.06
N ARG A 46 -9.09 -6.96 5.18
CA ARG A 46 -8.96 -8.28 5.80
C ARG A 46 -9.27 -9.42 4.83
N SER A 47 -10.40 -9.33 4.12
CA SER A 47 -10.79 -10.37 3.15
C SER A 47 -9.77 -10.51 2.01
N LEU A 48 -9.29 -9.39 1.47
CA LEU A 48 -8.28 -9.42 0.41
C LEU A 48 -6.97 -10.08 0.87
N VAL A 49 -6.56 -9.82 2.11
CA VAL A 49 -5.38 -10.45 2.70
C VAL A 49 -5.58 -11.96 2.84
N MET A 50 -6.73 -12.37 3.39
CA MET A 50 -7.09 -13.78 3.55
C MET A 50 -7.11 -14.49 2.19
N ASP A 51 -7.82 -13.93 1.21
CA ASP A 51 -7.92 -14.50 -0.14
C ASP A 51 -6.55 -14.59 -0.81
N SER A 52 -5.71 -13.57 -0.67
CA SER A 52 -4.35 -13.57 -1.23
C SER A 52 -3.47 -14.66 -0.59
N ALA A 53 -3.55 -14.82 0.73
CA ALA A 53 -2.83 -15.87 1.44
C ALA A 53 -3.28 -17.27 1.03
N THR A 54 -4.60 -17.47 0.97
CA THR A 54 -5.21 -18.72 0.52
C THR A 54 -4.75 -19.06 -0.90
N LEU A 55 -4.84 -18.12 -1.85
CA LEU A 55 -4.42 -18.35 -3.24
C LEU A 55 -2.94 -18.76 -3.35
N VAL A 56 -2.04 -18.11 -2.60
CA VAL A 56 -0.61 -18.48 -2.58
C VAL A 56 -0.44 -19.89 -2.01
N TYR A 57 -1.11 -20.19 -0.89
CA TYR A 57 -1.02 -21.51 -0.28
C TYR A 57 -1.56 -22.60 -1.20
N GLU A 58 -2.72 -22.39 -1.83
CA GLU A 58 -3.32 -23.38 -2.72
C GLU A 58 -2.47 -23.70 -3.95
N ALA A 59 -1.79 -22.68 -4.48
CA ALA A 59 -0.90 -22.82 -5.63
C ALA A 59 0.41 -23.54 -5.29
N LEU A 60 1.00 -23.24 -4.13
CA LEU A 60 2.36 -23.70 -3.78
C LEU A 60 2.40 -24.90 -2.84
N ARG A 61 1.37 -25.07 -2.00
CA ARG A 61 1.26 -26.11 -0.97
C ARG A 61 2.54 -26.35 -0.15
N PRO A 62 3.18 -25.30 0.37
CA PRO A 62 4.42 -25.47 1.12
C PRO A 62 4.14 -26.12 2.48
N GLU A 63 5.11 -26.87 2.99
CA GLU A 63 5.07 -27.41 4.36
C GLU A 63 5.18 -26.28 5.40
N SER A 64 5.94 -25.22 5.08
CA SER A 64 6.06 -24.00 5.88
C SER A 64 5.59 -22.77 5.10
N PHE A 65 4.63 -22.02 5.63
CA PHE A 65 4.11 -20.80 5.00
C PHE A 65 4.72 -19.56 5.67
N THR A 66 5.63 -18.89 4.96
CA THR A 66 6.33 -17.70 5.47
C THR A 66 5.63 -16.41 5.06
N VAL A 67 5.27 -15.60 6.06
CA VAL A 67 4.59 -14.31 5.91
C VAL A 67 5.49 -13.21 6.47
N ALA A 68 5.61 -12.10 5.76
CA ALA A 68 6.30 -10.91 6.26
C ALA A 68 5.33 -9.73 6.37
N ASP A 69 5.27 -9.08 7.53
CA ASP A 69 4.59 -7.79 7.72
C ASP A 69 5.63 -6.67 7.83
N LEU A 70 5.61 -5.72 6.90
CA LEU A 70 6.64 -4.69 6.76
C LEU A 70 6.15 -3.33 7.23
N GLY A 71 6.77 -2.86 8.32
CA GLY A 71 6.33 -1.71 9.11
C GLY A 71 5.21 -2.10 10.08
N CYS A 72 5.48 -3.07 10.96
CA CYS A 72 4.50 -3.64 11.89
C CYS A 72 4.16 -2.75 13.08
N ALA A 73 4.97 -1.72 13.36
CA ALA A 73 4.94 -0.88 14.54
C ALA A 73 4.90 -1.69 15.85
N SER A 74 4.31 -1.13 16.91
CA SER A 74 4.20 -1.72 18.26
C SER A 74 2.76 -2.03 18.69
N GLY A 75 1.78 -1.78 17.81
CA GLY A 75 0.36 -1.98 18.07
C GLY A 75 -0.12 -3.43 17.86
N THR A 76 -1.41 -3.68 18.09
CA THR A 76 -2.03 -5.01 17.84
C THR A 76 -2.39 -5.24 16.36
N ASN A 77 -2.28 -4.22 15.52
CA ASN A 77 -2.75 -4.27 14.13
C ASN A 77 -2.05 -5.36 13.32
N ALA A 78 -0.72 -5.45 13.42
CA ALA A 78 0.09 -6.50 12.78
C ALA A 78 -0.37 -7.91 13.17
N LEU A 79 -0.62 -8.13 14.46
CA LEU A 79 -1.08 -9.43 14.97
C LEU A 79 -2.48 -9.79 14.43
N GLY A 80 -3.36 -8.81 14.28
CA GLY A 80 -4.68 -9.01 13.66
C GLY A 80 -4.63 -9.43 12.19
N VAL A 81 -3.61 -8.98 11.44
CA VAL A 81 -3.32 -9.42 10.06
C VAL A 81 -2.85 -10.87 10.06
N VAL A 82 -1.91 -11.21 10.95
CA VAL A 82 -1.40 -12.58 11.11
C VAL A 82 -2.53 -13.55 11.44
N GLU A 83 -3.40 -13.18 12.38
CA GLU A 83 -4.58 -13.99 12.73
C GLU A 83 -5.50 -14.23 11.53
N ALA A 84 -5.70 -13.22 10.67
CA ALA A 84 -6.51 -13.35 9.47
C ALA A 84 -5.89 -14.35 8.47
N ILE A 85 -4.59 -14.20 8.20
CA ILE A 85 -3.85 -15.05 7.26
C ILE A 85 -3.87 -16.51 7.71
N VAL A 86 -3.53 -16.78 8.97
CA VAL A 86 -3.48 -18.13 9.53
C VAL A 86 -4.85 -18.80 9.45
N ARG A 87 -5.92 -18.07 9.77
CA ARG A 87 -7.30 -18.58 9.67
C ARG A 87 -7.70 -18.88 8.23
N GLY A 88 -7.45 -17.96 7.29
CA GLY A 88 -7.80 -18.16 5.88
C GLY A 88 -7.10 -19.38 5.27
N VAL A 89 -5.80 -19.52 5.49
CA VAL A 89 -5.03 -20.68 5.03
C VAL A 89 -5.50 -21.97 5.74
N GLY A 90 -5.76 -21.92 7.05
CA GLY A 90 -6.27 -23.06 7.81
C GLY A 90 -7.64 -23.55 7.34
N GLU A 91 -8.56 -22.64 7.02
CA GLU A 91 -9.86 -22.95 6.42
C GLU A 91 -9.72 -23.62 5.05
N ALA A 92 -8.81 -23.11 4.21
CA ALA A 92 -8.50 -23.70 2.90
C ALA A 92 -7.87 -25.11 2.99
N CYS A 93 -7.25 -25.46 4.12
CA CYS A 93 -6.78 -26.82 4.40
C CYS A 93 -7.95 -27.75 4.75
N ARG A 94 -8.88 -27.27 5.59
CA ARG A 94 -10.02 -28.04 6.11
C ARG A 94 -11.14 -28.26 5.09
N GLY A 95 -11.36 -27.33 4.17
CA GLY A 95 -12.48 -27.33 3.22
C GLY A 95 -12.47 -28.43 2.14
N ARG A 96 -11.49 -29.35 2.13
CA ARG A 96 -11.32 -30.37 1.05
C ARG A 96 -11.98 -31.73 1.35
N GLY A 97 -12.87 -31.78 2.33
CA GLY A 97 -13.67 -32.96 2.65
C GLY A 97 -13.01 -33.96 3.61
N PRO A 98 -13.75 -34.99 4.08
CA PRO A 98 -13.37 -35.82 5.24
C PRO A 98 -12.12 -36.68 5.05
N SER A 99 -11.70 -36.90 3.79
CA SER A 99 -10.62 -37.83 3.41
C SER A 99 -9.31 -37.13 3.01
N SER A 100 -9.21 -35.79 3.13
CA SER A 100 -8.03 -35.03 2.70
C SER A 100 -7.59 -33.91 3.66
N SER A 101 -7.99 -33.99 4.94
CA SER A 101 -7.60 -33.01 5.97
C SER A 101 -6.11 -33.10 6.28
N SER A 102 -5.29 -32.50 5.42
CA SER A 102 -3.88 -32.23 5.72
C SER A 102 -3.82 -31.23 6.88
N PRO A 103 -2.90 -31.41 7.84
CA PRO A 103 -2.66 -30.40 8.86
C PRO A 103 -2.29 -29.07 8.17
N PRO A 104 -2.64 -27.92 8.77
CA PRO A 104 -2.19 -26.63 8.27
C PRO A 104 -0.65 -26.58 8.24
N PRO A 105 -0.04 -25.78 7.34
CA PRO A 105 1.40 -25.62 7.31
C PRO A 105 1.91 -24.98 8.60
N GLU A 106 3.20 -25.13 8.89
CA GLU A 106 3.84 -24.32 9.91
C GLU A 106 3.96 -22.88 9.42
N PHE A 107 3.53 -21.91 10.23
CA PHE A 107 3.59 -20.50 9.85
C PHE A 107 4.86 -19.86 10.41
N SER A 108 5.68 -19.29 9.54
CA SER A 108 6.81 -18.43 9.92
C SER A 108 6.44 -16.98 9.67
N VAL A 109 6.20 -16.22 10.73
CA VAL A 109 5.76 -14.82 10.68
C VAL A 109 6.93 -13.90 10.99
N LEU A 110 7.29 -13.07 10.02
CA LEU A 110 8.38 -12.11 10.09
C LEU A 110 7.80 -10.70 10.27
N LEU A 111 7.90 -10.16 11.48
CA LEU A 111 7.45 -8.81 11.82
C LEU A 111 8.62 -7.84 11.64
N ASN A 112 8.59 -7.03 10.60
CA ASN A 112 9.63 -6.06 10.29
C ASN A 112 9.21 -4.63 10.69
N ASP A 113 10.16 -3.89 11.23
CA ASP A 113 10.11 -2.44 11.36
C ASP A 113 11.56 -1.90 11.47
N LEU A 114 11.73 -0.59 11.57
CA LEU A 114 13.01 0.03 11.85
C LEU A 114 13.55 -0.41 13.23
N ALA A 115 14.86 -0.38 13.40
CA ALA A 115 15.52 -0.81 14.64
C ALA A 115 15.11 0.02 15.88
N SER A 116 14.63 1.25 15.66
CA SER A 116 14.07 2.15 16.67
C SER A 116 12.69 1.75 17.18
N ASN A 117 12.01 0.79 16.53
CA ASN A 117 10.67 0.36 16.92
C ASN A 117 10.67 -0.39 18.27
N ASP A 118 9.54 -0.32 18.96
CA ASP A 118 9.32 -1.02 20.23
C ASP A 118 8.88 -2.48 20.01
N PHE A 119 9.86 -3.30 19.61
CA PHE A 119 9.67 -4.76 19.48
C PHE A 119 9.37 -5.45 20.82
N ASN A 120 9.79 -4.89 21.95
CA ASN A 120 9.53 -5.47 23.27
C ASN A 120 8.02 -5.58 23.53
N THR A 121 7.27 -4.52 23.21
CA THR A 121 5.80 -4.53 23.32
C THR A 121 5.16 -5.56 22.39
N VAL A 122 5.72 -5.77 21.19
CA VAL A 122 5.24 -6.79 20.24
C VAL A 122 5.49 -8.20 20.78
N PHE A 123 6.72 -8.47 21.23
CA PHE A 123 7.13 -9.78 21.73
C PHE A 123 6.41 -10.17 23.02
N ALA A 124 6.07 -9.22 23.89
CA ALA A 124 5.27 -9.48 25.08
C ALA A 124 3.88 -10.09 24.75
N ARG A 125 3.34 -9.83 23.56
CA ARG A 125 2.03 -10.33 23.10
C ARG A 125 2.11 -11.59 22.22
N ALA A 126 3.29 -11.91 21.69
CA ALA A 126 3.45 -13.00 20.74
C ALA A 126 3.02 -14.39 21.29
N PRO A 127 3.34 -14.77 22.55
CA PRO A 127 2.93 -16.07 23.10
C PRO A 127 1.41 -16.24 23.18
N GLU A 128 0.70 -15.17 23.56
CA GLU A 128 -0.77 -15.17 23.66
C GLU A 128 -1.40 -15.43 22.28
N VAL A 129 -0.95 -14.72 21.25
CA VAL A 129 -1.46 -14.86 19.88
C VAL A 129 -1.15 -16.24 19.32
N ALA A 130 0.07 -16.73 19.48
CA ALA A 130 0.44 -18.08 19.03
C ALA A 130 -0.39 -19.16 19.74
N GLY A 131 -0.59 -19.04 21.07
CA GLY A 131 -1.42 -19.96 21.85
C GLY A 131 -2.88 -19.97 21.40
N ARG A 132 -3.46 -18.79 21.16
CA ARG A 132 -4.82 -18.64 20.62
C ARG A 132 -4.97 -19.27 19.24
N LEU A 133 -4.01 -19.04 18.33
CA LEU A 133 -4.04 -19.62 16.98
C LEU A 133 -3.88 -21.15 16.99
N LYS A 134 -3.07 -21.69 17.92
CA LYS A 134 -2.98 -23.14 18.14
C LYS A 134 -4.30 -23.72 18.64
N ALA A 135 -4.96 -23.07 19.60
CA ALA A 135 -6.23 -23.53 20.16
C ALA A 135 -7.38 -23.45 19.15
N ASP A 136 -7.53 -22.32 18.44
CA ASP A 136 -8.64 -22.08 17.52
C ASP A 136 -8.46 -22.79 16.17
N ALA A 137 -7.24 -22.76 15.64
CA ALA A 137 -6.94 -23.17 14.26
C ALA A 137 -6.09 -24.44 14.16
N GLY A 138 -5.55 -24.96 15.27
CA GLY A 138 -4.58 -26.07 15.24
C GLY A 138 -3.27 -25.68 14.55
N ALA A 139 -3.02 -24.38 14.34
CA ALA A 139 -1.89 -23.87 13.59
C ALA A 139 -0.66 -23.71 14.51
N VAL A 140 0.50 -24.11 13.99
CA VAL A 140 1.79 -23.84 14.64
C VAL A 140 2.34 -22.55 14.04
N VAL A 141 2.57 -21.53 14.88
CA VAL A 141 2.98 -20.19 14.45
C VAL A 141 4.25 -19.78 15.18
N PHE A 142 5.30 -19.47 14.41
CA PHE A 142 6.56 -18.92 14.89
C PHE A 142 6.63 -17.44 14.53
N LEU A 143 6.76 -16.56 15.52
CA LEU A 143 6.89 -15.12 15.30
C LEU A 143 8.35 -14.70 15.50
N SER A 144 8.89 -13.94 14.55
CA SER A 144 10.24 -13.37 14.59
C SER A 144 10.19 -11.87 14.31
N GLY A 145 10.98 -11.08 15.04
CA GLY A 145 11.19 -9.66 14.71
C GLY A 145 12.38 -9.49 13.78
N VAL A 146 12.26 -8.61 12.78
CA VAL A 146 13.30 -8.34 11.79
C VAL A 146 13.56 -6.83 11.75
N PRO A 147 14.51 -6.32 12.56
CA PRO A 147 14.83 -4.90 12.56
C PRO A 147 15.58 -4.50 11.28
N GLY A 148 15.12 -3.46 10.61
CA GLY A 148 15.80 -2.90 9.43
C GLY A 148 14.86 -2.19 8.48
N SER A 149 15.45 -1.36 7.62
CA SER A 149 14.71 -0.63 6.58
C SER A 149 14.23 -1.58 5.49
N PHE A 150 12.92 -1.62 5.29
CA PHE A 150 12.28 -2.33 4.17
C PHE A 150 12.64 -1.80 2.77
N TYR A 151 13.36 -0.69 2.67
CA TYR A 151 13.95 -0.21 1.41
C TYR A 151 15.21 -1.00 1.01
N GLY A 152 15.76 -1.81 1.92
CA GLY A 152 16.81 -2.78 1.65
C GLY A 152 16.35 -4.24 1.72
N ARG A 153 17.33 -5.14 1.57
CA ARG A 153 17.15 -6.58 1.78
C ARG A 153 16.97 -6.86 3.28
N LEU A 154 15.99 -7.68 3.60
CA LEU A 154 15.65 -8.12 4.96
C LEU A 154 15.66 -9.64 5.09
N PHE A 155 15.36 -10.35 4.01
CA PHE A 155 15.13 -11.79 4.03
C PHE A 155 16.07 -12.50 3.04
N LEU A 156 16.15 -13.83 3.17
CA LEU A 156 16.87 -14.66 2.21
C LEU A 156 16.20 -14.62 0.83
N CYS A 157 16.94 -15.01 -0.21
CA CYS A 157 16.38 -15.03 -1.55
C CYS A 157 15.30 -16.12 -1.64
N ARG A 158 14.14 -15.79 -2.22
CA ARG A 158 13.02 -16.72 -2.43
C ARG A 158 12.63 -17.48 -1.15
N SER A 159 12.41 -16.77 -0.05
CA SER A 159 12.03 -17.35 1.25
C SER A 159 10.68 -16.88 1.77
N VAL A 160 10.05 -15.87 1.15
CA VAL A 160 8.78 -15.29 1.63
C VAL A 160 7.64 -15.62 0.67
N HIS A 161 6.53 -16.13 1.20
CA HIS A 161 5.36 -16.52 0.40
C HIS A 161 4.38 -15.35 0.23
N LEU A 162 4.16 -14.61 1.32
CA LEU A 162 3.27 -13.46 1.33
C LEU A 162 3.94 -12.28 2.04
N VAL A 163 3.96 -11.13 1.38
CA VAL A 163 4.38 -9.86 1.99
C VAL A 163 3.15 -8.99 2.21
N CYS A 164 3.03 -8.43 3.39
CA CYS A 164 2.05 -7.44 3.76
C CYS A 164 2.76 -6.14 4.14
N SER A 165 2.18 -5.00 3.79
CA SER A 165 2.59 -3.71 4.33
C SER A 165 1.40 -2.77 4.36
N PHE A 166 1.05 -2.29 5.54
CA PHE A 166 -0.12 -1.42 5.76
C PHE A 166 0.31 -0.12 6.42
N ASN A 167 0.01 1.01 5.79
CA ASN A 167 0.28 2.35 6.32
C ASN A 167 1.77 2.61 6.62
N SER A 168 2.69 2.03 5.84
CA SER A 168 4.13 2.16 6.09
C SER A 168 4.91 2.71 4.87
N LEU A 169 4.54 2.33 3.65
CA LEU A 169 5.25 2.71 2.42
C LEU A 169 5.20 4.21 2.05
N HIS A 170 4.41 5.01 2.76
CA HIS A 170 4.36 6.46 2.57
C HIS A 170 5.48 7.21 3.34
N TRP A 171 6.20 6.52 4.24
CA TRP A 171 7.36 7.06 4.94
C TRP A 171 8.61 6.96 4.07
N LEU A 172 9.25 8.08 3.74
CA LEU A 172 10.45 8.09 2.89
C LEU A 172 11.70 7.63 3.65
N SER A 173 12.70 7.15 2.90
CA SER A 173 14.02 6.78 3.45
C SER A 173 14.82 7.98 3.95
N GLN A 174 14.61 9.15 3.34
CA GLN A 174 15.32 10.39 3.66
C GLN A 174 14.51 11.63 3.27
N VAL A 175 14.80 12.77 3.92
CA VAL A 175 14.21 14.05 3.50
C VAL A 175 14.64 14.27 2.05
N PRO A 176 13.72 14.59 1.12
CA PRO A 176 14.10 14.71 -0.28
C PRO A 176 15.22 15.73 -0.46
N ALA A 177 16.31 15.31 -1.12
CA ALA A 177 17.50 16.15 -1.30
C ALA A 177 17.18 17.45 -2.07
N GLY A 178 16.19 17.41 -2.95
CA GLY A 178 15.73 18.56 -3.74
C GLY A 178 14.85 19.57 -3.00
N LEU A 179 14.82 19.59 -1.66
CA LEU A 179 14.10 20.60 -0.86
C LEU A 179 14.95 21.82 -0.49
N ARG A 180 16.13 21.95 -1.09
CA ARG A 180 16.98 23.14 -1.01
C ARG A 180 17.29 23.65 -2.41
N ASP A 181 17.45 24.97 -2.55
CA ASP A 181 17.94 25.59 -3.77
C ASP A 181 19.47 25.48 -3.91
N GLU A 182 20.00 25.97 -5.03
CA GLU A 182 21.44 25.97 -5.33
C GLU A 182 22.27 26.76 -4.32
N THR A 183 21.64 27.72 -3.63
CA THR A 183 22.24 28.51 -2.54
C THR A 183 22.03 27.89 -1.15
N ASN A 184 21.62 26.61 -1.12
CA ASN A 184 21.33 25.83 0.09
C ASN A 184 20.16 26.38 0.94
N LYS A 185 19.33 27.29 0.41
CA LYS A 185 18.16 27.81 1.14
C LYS A 185 16.99 26.83 1.05
N PRO A 186 16.18 26.69 2.13
CA PRO A 186 15.02 25.81 2.10
C PRO A 186 13.98 26.29 1.08
N LEU A 187 13.50 25.37 0.24
CA LEU A 187 12.45 25.64 -0.75
C LEU A 187 11.04 25.59 -0.14
N ASN A 188 10.84 24.78 0.89
CA ASN A 188 9.55 24.62 1.56
C ASN A 188 9.49 25.46 2.86
N LYS A 189 9.54 26.78 2.72
CA LYS A 189 9.63 27.69 3.88
C LYS A 189 8.32 27.70 4.68
N GLY A 190 8.42 27.59 6.01
CA GLY A 190 7.27 27.65 6.91
C GLY A 190 6.32 26.46 6.82
N LYS A 191 6.68 25.41 6.08
CA LYS A 191 5.85 24.22 5.86
C LYS A 191 6.65 22.95 6.11
N MET A 192 6.03 21.97 6.76
CA MET A 192 6.65 20.69 7.09
C MET A 192 6.49 19.64 5.99
N PHE A 193 5.50 19.82 5.11
CA PHE A 193 5.17 18.93 3.99
C PHE A 193 4.71 19.77 2.78
N ILE A 194 4.31 19.09 1.69
CA ILE A 194 3.68 19.73 0.54
C ILE A 194 2.41 20.47 1.00
N SER A 195 2.28 21.72 0.56
CA SER A 195 1.16 22.62 0.85
C SER A 195 0.74 23.35 -0.42
N SER A 196 -0.44 23.97 -0.41
CA SER A 196 -0.92 24.84 -1.49
C SER A 196 0.01 26.03 -1.78
N THR A 197 0.84 26.39 -0.80
CA THR A 197 1.85 27.47 -0.88
C THR A 197 3.23 26.99 -1.30
N SER A 198 3.43 25.67 -1.47
CA SER A 198 4.72 25.12 -1.87
C SER A 198 4.99 25.39 -3.36
N SER A 199 6.23 25.73 -3.69
CA SER A 199 6.65 25.84 -5.10
C SER A 199 6.61 24.47 -5.79
N PRO A 200 6.43 24.38 -7.13
CA PRO A 200 6.38 23.10 -7.86
C PRO A 200 7.62 22.21 -7.68
N ALA A 201 8.76 22.78 -7.30
CA ALA A 201 9.99 22.03 -7.02
C ALA A 201 9.84 21.09 -5.81
N VAL A 202 9.02 21.46 -4.82
CA VAL A 202 8.77 20.69 -3.59
C VAL A 202 8.06 19.35 -3.88
N PRO A 203 6.85 19.31 -4.46
CA PRO A 203 6.20 18.05 -4.79
C PRO A 203 7.01 17.21 -5.78
N ALA A 204 7.73 17.83 -6.72
CA ALA A 204 8.62 17.11 -7.63
C ALA A 204 9.79 16.43 -6.88
N ALA A 205 10.36 17.07 -5.86
CA ALA A 205 11.41 16.47 -5.03
C ALA A 205 10.87 15.28 -4.22
N TYR A 206 9.70 15.42 -3.60
CA TYR A 206 9.03 14.34 -2.89
C TYR A 206 8.69 13.15 -3.80
N LEU A 207 8.17 13.41 -5.01
CA LEU A 207 7.87 12.36 -5.99
C LEU A 207 9.14 11.60 -6.41
N ARG A 208 10.24 12.30 -6.70
CA ARG A 208 11.52 11.66 -7.04
C ARG A 208 12.03 10.75 -5.91
N GLN A 209 11.92 11.22 -4.67
CA GLN A 209 12.33 10.44 -3.50
C GLN A 209 11.45 9.20 -3.32
N PHE A 210 10.12 9.35 -3.40
CA PHE A 210 9.20 8.22 -3.34
C PHE A 210 9.46 7.20 -4.46
N GLN A 211 9.68 7.65 -5.70
CA GLN A 211 10.00 6.76 -6.80
C GLN A 211 11.30 5.99 -6.55
N LYS A 212 12.35 6.65 -6.06
CA LYS A 212 13.60 5.99 -5.69
C LYS A 212 13.35 4.92 -4.62
N ASP A 213 12.67 5.29 -3.55
CA ASP A 213 12.41 4.43 -2.39
C ASP A 213 11.52 3.24 -2.76
N PHE A 214 10.41 3.48 -3.46
CA PHE A 214 9.49 2.43 -3.88
C PHE A 214 10.13 1.48 -4.89
N ASN A 215 11.01 1.97 -5.79
CA ASN A 215 11.78 1.08 -6.67
C ASN A 215 12.76 0.19 -5.89
N LEU A 216 13.41 0.72 -4.85
CA LEU A 216 14.30 -0.06 -3.98
C LEU A 216 13.53 -1.10 -3.18
N PHE A 217 12.36 -0.73 -2.63
CA PHE A 217 11.44 -1.64 -1.98
C PHE A 217 11.07 -2.80 -2.92
N LEU A 218 10.55 -2.50 -4.12
CA LEU A 218 10.17 -3.51 -5.08
C LEU A 218 11.37 -4.41 -5.40
N ARG A 219 12.52 -3.86 -5.82
CA ARG A 219 13.72 -4.68 -6.12
C ARG A 219 14.12 -5.62 -4.97
N SER A 220 14.12 -5.12 -3.73
CA SER A 220 14.46 -5.92 -2.56
C SER A 220 13.47 -7.07 -2.36
N ARG A 221 12.17 -6.78 -2.42
CA ARG A 221 11.14 -7.81 -2.29
C ARG A 221 11.20 -8.87 -3.39
N GLY A 222 11.81 -8.59 -4.54
CA GLY A 222 11.78 -9.50 -5.70
C GLY A 222 12.80 -10.57 -5.64
N ALA A 223 13.90 -10.23 -5.00
CA ALA A 223 14.87 -11.23 -4.62
C ALA A 223 14.29 -12.18 -3.56
N GLU A 224 13.37 -11.72 -2.72
CA GLU A 224 12.96 -12.39 -1.48
C GLU A 224 11.66 -13.18 -1.59
N VAL A 225 10.70 -12.69 -2.38
CA VAL A 225 9.43 -13.38 -2.60
C VAL A 225 9.63 -14.59 -3.51
N VAL A 226 9.04 -15.73 -3.14
CA VAL A 226 9.07 -16.96 -3.95
C VAL A 226 8.31 -16.77 -5.27
N SER A 227 8.63 -17.60 -6.27
CA SER A 227 7.78 -17.65 -7.47
C SER A 227 6.37 -18.13 -7.08
N GLY A 228 5.34 -17.45 -7.58
CA GLY A 228 3.94 -17.67 -7.15
C GLY A 228 3.56 -17.00 -5.81
N GLY A 229 4.50 -16.33 -5.15
CA GLY A 229 4.22 -15.50 -3.97
C GLY A 229 3.51 -14.20 -4.32
N ARG A 230 2.98 -13.52 -3.29
CA ARG A 230 2.21 -12.27 -3.47
C ARG A 230 2.62 -11.19 -2.48
N MET A 231 2.32 -9.94 -2.83
CA MET A 231 2.37 -8.81 -1.90
C MET A 231 1.02 -8.09 -1.83
N VAL A 232 0.59 -7.76 -0.62
CA VAL A 232 -0.60 -6.94 -0.35
C VAL A 232 -0.15 -5.64 0.31
N LEU A 233 -0.27 -4.53 -0.40
CA LEU A 233 0.30 -3.24 0.00
C LEU A 233 -0.79 -2.17 0.10
N SER A 234 -0.89 -1.53 1.25
CA SER A 234 -1.78 -0.38 1.47
C SER A 234 -1.00 0.77 2.09
N MET A 235 -1.22 1.97 1.57
CA MET A 235 -0.58 3.19 2.05
C MET A 235 -1.48 4.39 1.81
N LEU A 236 -1.20 5.47 2.54
CA LEU A 236 -1.88 6.74 2.37
C LEU A 236 -1.65 7.27 0.96
N CYS A 237 -2.77 7.55 0.28
CA CYS A 237 -2.76 7.99 -1.10
C CYS A 237 -3.81 9.04 -1.39
N ARG A 238 -3.53 9.84 -2.42
CA ARG A 238 -4.44 10.88 -2.95
C ARG A 238 -5.21 10.39 -4.17
N GLU A 239 -6.41 10.93 -4.35
CA GLU A 239 -7.29 10.60 -5.50
C GLU A 239 -6.95 11.41 -6.75
N THR A 240 -6.42 12.62 -6.58
CA THR A 240 -6.18 13.55 -7.67
C THR A 240 -4.69 13.63 -8.03
N GLU A 241 -4.41 14.09 -9.25
CA GLU A 241 -3.04 14.43 -9.66
C GLU A 241 -2.52 15.70 -8.98
N ASP A 242 -3.41 16.50 -8.39
CA ASP A 242 -3.07 17.69 -7.62
C ASP A 242 -2.39 17.31 -6.30
N TYR A 243 -1.22 17.87 -6.05
CA TYR A 243 -0.40 17.59 -4.87
C TYR A 243 -0.96 18.25 -3.61
N THR A 244 -1.97 19.10 -3.76
CA THR A 244 -2.56 19.92 -2.71
C THR A 244 -3.94 19.42 -2.27
N ASP A 245 -4.22 18.12 -2.47
CA ASP A 245 -5.43 17.47 -1.96
C ASP A 245 -5.57 17.72 -0.45
N VAL A 246 -6.57 18.54 -0.10
CA VAL A 246 -6.83 19.00 1.27
C VAL A 246 -6.94 17.83 2.23
N LYS A 247 -7.52 16.70 1.81
CA LYS A 247 -7.65 15.52 2.69
C LYS A 247 -6.30 14.96 3.13
N MET A 248 -5.27 15.15 2.31
CA MET A 248 -3.92 14.63 2.55
C MET A 248 -2.97 15.67 3.14
N THR A 249 -3.14 16.95 2.82
CA THR A 249 -2.26 18.01 3.34
C THR A 249 -2.76 18.61 4.66
N LEU A 250 -4.05 18.52 4.98
CA LEU A 250 -4.65 19.20 6.15
C LEU A 250 -3.92 18.91 7.46
N LEU A 251 -3.62 17.64 7.76
CA LEU A 251 -2.90 17.29 9.00
C LEU A 251 -1.54 17.99 9.06
N TRP A 252 -0.83 18.03 7.95
CA TRP A 252 0.51 18.63 7.86
C TRP A 252 0.47 20.15 7.85
N ASP A 253 -0.56 20.75 7.26
CA ASP A 253 -0.79 22.19 7.30
C ASP A 253 -1.08 22.64 8.74
N LEU A 254 -2.00 21.95 9.45
CA LEU A 254 -2.29 22.24 10.87
C LEU A 254 -1.06 22.08 11.77
N LEU A 255 -0.24 21.05 11.52
CA LEU A 255 1.01 20.87 12.26
C LEU A 255 2.02 21.98 11.96
N SER A 256 2.13 22.39 10.70
CA SER A 256 3.00 23.49 10.27
C SER A 256 2.57 24.82 10.91
N GLU A 257 1.26 25.09 10.97
CA GLU A 257 0.69 26.29 11.59
C GLU A 257 0.89 26.29 13.11
N SER A 258 0.64 25.16 13.76
CA SER A 258 0.89 24.99 15.21
C SER A 258 2.36 25.25 15.54
N LEU A 259 3.28 24.70 14.74
CA LEU A 259 4.71 24.94 14.92
C LEU A 259 5.08 26.40 14.65
N ALA A 260 4.52 27.01 13.60
CA ALA A 260 4.76 28.43 13.29
C ALA A 260 4.28 29.35 14.43
N ALA A 261 3.15 29.04 15.06
CA ALA A 261 2.63 29.75 16.22
C ALA A 261 3.53 29.60 17.46
N LEU A 262 4.18 28.45 17.65
CA LEU A 262 5.18 28.28 18.71
C LEU A 262 6.46 29.05 18.39
N VAL A 263 6.93 29.01 17.14
CA VAL A 263 8.12 29.74 16.70
C VAL A 263 7.91 31.25 16.79
N SER A 264 6.71 31.77 16.56
CA SER A 264 6.44 33.22 16.71
C SER A 264 6.44 33.69 18.17
N GLN A 265 6.22 32.78 19.12
CA GLN A 265 6.27 33.07 20.58
C GLN A 265 7.69 33.08 21.14
N VAL A 266 8.68 32.53 20.42
CA VAL A 266 10.08 32.47 20.84
C VAL A 266 10.89 33.26 19.83
N SER A 267 11.61 34.32 20.22
CA SER A 267 12.40 35.17 19.30
C SER A 267 13.58 34.47 18.57
N CYS A 268 13.58 33.14 18.45
CA CYS A 268 14.64 32.35 17.82
C CYS A 268 14.06 31.37 16.77
N MET A 269 14.32 31.64 15.49
CA MET A 269 14.01 30.75 14.38
C MET A 269 14.91 29.51 14.40
N MET A 270 14.34 28.30 14.52
CA MET A 270 15.01 27.05 14.13
C MET A 270 14.28 26.38 12.95
N PRO A 271 15.00 25.88 11.92
CA PRO A 271 14.38 25.14 10.83
C PRO A 271 14.11 23.67 11.20
N PHE A 272 12.85 23.23 11.10
CA PHE A 272 12.44 21.83 11.26
C PHE A 272 12.15 21.17 9.90
N ARG A 273 12.28 19.83 9.84
CA ARG A 273 12.09 19.00 8.63
C ARG A 273 11.26 17.76 8.95
N LEU A 274 10.40 17.34 8.03
CA LEU A 274 9.65 16.09 8.16
C LEU A 274 9.67 15.24 6.88
N LEU A 275 9.41 13.96 7.08
CA LEU A 275 9.67 12.81 6.22
C LEU A 275 8.39 12.03 5.92
N SER A 276 7.49 12.55 5.11
CA SER A 276 6.32 11.78 4.64
C SER A 276 6.06 12.12 3.19
N VAL A 277 5.56 11.16 2.38
CA VAL A 277 5.03 11.38 1.02
C VAL A 277 3.74 10.61 0.83
N VAL A 278 2.76 11.28 0.26
CA VAL A 278 1.50 10.67 -0.16
C VAL A 278 1.52 10.48 -1.68
N SER A 279 1.49 9.23 -2.14
CA SER A 279 1.44 8.89 -3.57
C SER A 279 -0.01 8.80 -4.08
N SER A 280 -0.26 8.64 -5.38
CA SER A 280 -1.62 8.43 -5.92
C SER A 280 -1.84 6.95 -6.24
N CYS A 281 -2.12 6.11 -5.23
CA CYS A 281 -2.50 4.69 -5.40
C CYS A 281 -3.19 4.11 -4.15
N ARG A 282 -4.53 4.00 -4.11
CA ARG A 282 -5.26 3.57 -2.90
C ARG A 282 -4.91 2.16 -2.36
N LEU A 283 -4.47 1.24 -3.22
CA LEU A 283 -4.20 -0.15 -2.86
C LEU A 283 -3.40 -0.83 -3.99
N LEU A 284 -2.31 -1.53 -3.66
CA LEU A 284 -1.49 -2.26 -4.63
C LEU A 284 -1.41 -3.72 -4.23
N VAL A 285 -1.90 -4.61 -5.09
CA VAL A 285 -1.62 -6.05 -5.01
C VAL A 285 -0.56 -6.36 -6.03
N ALA A 286 0.59 -6.88 -5.60
CA ALA A 286 1.68 -7.21 -6.51
C ALA A 286 1.85 -8.72 -6.70
N THR A 287 1.97 -9.14 -7.95
CA THR A 287 2.10 -10.54 -8.37
C THR A 287 3.31 -10.70 -9.30
N ASP A 288 3.98 -11.85 -9.23
CA ASP A 288 5.06 -12.18 -10.17
C ASP A 288 4.49 -12.39 -11.58
N ARG A 289 5.16 -11.82 -12.59
CA ARG A 289 4.72 -11.85 -13.99
C ARG A 289 4.73 -13.26 -14.59
N SER A 290 5.45 -14.20 -13.98
CA SER A 290 5.52 -15.60 -14.39
C SER A 290 4.26 -16.41 -14.11
N ASP A 291 3.30 -15.86 -13.34
CA ASP A 291 2.08 -16.56 -12.94
C ASP A 291 1.03 -16.57 -14.07
N PRO A 292 0.70 -17.73 -14.67
CA PRO A 292 -0.32 -17.84 -15.72
C PRO A 292 -1.76 -17.79 -15.18
N CYS A 293 -1.96 -17.84 -13.85
CA CYS A 293 -3.27 -17.88 -13.19
C CYS A 293 -3.82 -16.49 -12.84
N VAL A 294 -3.98 -15.60 -13.83
CA VAL A 294 -4.73 -14.34 -13.62
C VAL A 294 -5.73 -14.13 -14.76
N ARG A 295 -6.88 -14.81 -14.66
CA ARG A 295 -8.11 -14.48 -15.41
C ARG A 295 -8.90 -13.44 -14.61
N LYS A 296 -9.26 -12.35 -15.29
CA LYS A 296 -10.03 -11.18 -14.80
C LYS A 296 -11.06 -11.54 -13.71
N GLN A 297 -10.79 -11.17 -12.46
CA GLN A 297 -11.86 -10.93 -11.50
C GLN A 297 -12.33 -9.49 -11.68
N ASN A 298 -13.53 -9.34 -12.24
CA ASN A 298 -14.22 -8.06 -12.31
C ASN A 298 -14.60 -7.62 -10.88
N GLY A 299 -14.15 -6.44 -10.48
CA GLY A 299 -14.74 -5.67 -9.38
C GLY A 299 -14.16 -5.90 -7.99
N SER A 300 -12.98 -5.33 -7.70
CA SER A 300 -12.64 -4.93 -6.33
C SER A 300 -11.56 -3.84 -6.33
N LEU A 301 -11.53 -3.07 -5.23
CA LEU A 301 -10.90 -1.75 -4.99
C LEU A 301 -9.36 -1.65 -5.14
N GLY A 302 -8.68 -2.60 -5.80
CA GLY A 302 -7.21 -2.65 -5.88
C GLY A 302 -6.67 -2.42 -7.29
N GLN A 303 -5.54 -1.72 -7.40
CA GLN A 303 -4.71 -1.79 -8.60
C GLN A 303 -3.77 -3.00 -8.48
N GLU A 304 -3.76 -3.85 -9.49
CA GLU A 304 -2.83 -4.99 -9.57
C GLU A 304 -1.54 -4.55 -10.27
N VAL A 305 -0.39 -4.74 -9.63
CA VAL A 305 0.94 -4.43 -10.18
C VAL A 305 1.69 -5.73 -10.44
N ARG A 306 1.92 -6.05 -11.71
CA ARG A 306 2.77 -7.18 -12.09
C ARG A 306 4.23 -6.76 -12.15
N TRP A 307 5.11 -7.63 -11.71
CA TRP A 307 6.55 -7.37 -11.75
C TRP A 307 7.36 -8.62 -12.10
N CYS A 308 8.46 -8.44 -12.84
CA CYS A 308 9.42 -9.50 -13.15
C CYS A 308 10.49 -9.61 -12.07
N GLY A 309 10.57 -10.73 -11.35
CA GLY A 309 11.64 -11.05 -10.38
C GLY A 309 13.06 -11.22 -10.94
N GLY A 310 13.38 -10.67 -12.12
CA GLY A 310 14.73 -10.64 -12.69
C GLY A 310 15.33 -9.24 -12.65
N ALA A 311 16.66 -9.12 -12.78
CA ALA A 311 17.44 -7.87 -12.79
C ALA A 311 17.15 -6.91 -13.98
N GLY A 312 15.90 -6.83 -14.44
CA GLY A 312 15.42 -5.95 -15.49
C GLY A 312 14.89 -4.64 -14.92
N THR A 313 15.34 -3.54 -15.51
CA THR A 313 14.83 -2.19 -15.30
C THR A 313 13.31 -2.12 -15.37
N ALA A 314 12.66 -1.59 -14.32
CA ALA A 314 11.30 -1.08 -14.42
C ALA A 314 11.30 0.09 -15.42
N ARG A 315 10.87 -0.17 -16.66
CA ARG A 315 10.57 0.90 -17.62
C ARG A 315 9.17 1.43 -17.31
N ALA A 316 9.11 2.59 -16.66
CA ALA A 316 7.97 3.48 -16.79
C ALA A 316 7.99 3.97 -18.26
N GLY A 317 6.99 3.55 -19.05
CA GLY A 317 6.88 3.95 -20.45
C GLY A 317 6.49 5.42 -20.56
N CYS A 318 7.49 6.31 -20.65
CA CYS A 318 7.32 7.64 -21.23
C CYS A 318 7.88 7.62 -22.66
N GLY A 319 6.99 7.65 -23.65
CA GLY A 319 7.37 7.80 -25.05
C GLY A 319 6.35 7.21 -26.02
N GLY A 320 5.23 7.91 -26.24
CA GLY A 320 4.28 7.54 -27.29
C GLY A 320 3.08 8.49 -27.29
N ARG A 321 2.95 9.29 -28.35
CA ARG A 321 1.85 10.23 -28.57
C ARG A 321 0.50 9.53 -28.35
N LEU A 322 -0.36 10.13 -27.52
CA LEU A 322 -1.76 9.77 -27.37
C LEU A 322 -2.48 9.90 -28.73
N ARG A 323 -2.68 8.78 -29.44
CA ARG A 323 -3.92 8.61 -30.21
C ARG A 323 -4.98 8.16 -29.21
N ARG A 324 -6.05 8.94 -29.14
CA ARG A 324 -7.22 8.78 -28.26
C ARG A 324 -7.67 7.31 -28.17
N PRO A 325 -7.86 6.75 -26.97
CA PRO A 325 -8.73 5.60 -26.79
C PRO A 325 -10.19 6.08 -26.86
N VAL A 326 -10.88 5.66 -27.92
CA VAL A 326 -12.34 5.70 -27.98
C VAL A 326 -12.84 4.70 -26.94
N LEU A 327 -13.39 5.20 -25.83
CA LEU A 327 -14.24 4.41 -24.94
C LEU A 327 -15.53 4.08 -25.72
N ARG A 328 -15.59 2.89 -26.31
CA ARG A 328 -16.83 2.33 -26.85
C ARG A 328 -17.60 1.74 -25.68
N ALA A 329 -18.57 2.49 -25.16
CA ALA A 329 -19.54 2.00 -24.21
C ALA A 329 -20.59 1.16 -24.98
N GLU A 330 -20.56 -0.16 -24.83
CA GLU A 330 -21.68 -1.01 -25.22
C GLU A 330 -22.73 -0.99 -24.10
N ARG A 331 -23.85 -0.31 -24.36
CA ARG A 331 -25.09 -0.48 -23.60
C ARG A 331 -25.86 -1.65 -24.18
N THR A 332 -26.04 -2.71 -23.40
CA THR A 332 -27.13 -3.67 -23.62
C THR A 332 -28.44 -2.95 -23.28
N GLY A 333 -29.30 -2.81 -24.28
CA GLY A 333 -30.50 -1.99 -24.21
C GLY A 333 -31.64 -2.58 -23.39
N ASP A 334 -32.51 -1.68 -22.94
CA ASP A 334 -33.95 -1.94 -22.98
C ASP A 334 -34.68 -0.68 -23.48
N ARG A 335 -35.81 -0.94 -24.11
CA ARG A 335 -36.61 -0.09 -25.01
C ARG A 335 -37.32 1.06 -24.30
N GLY A 336 -37.56 2.15 -25.04
CA GLY A 336 -38.75 2.98 -24.83
C GLY A 336 -38.59 4.47 -25.16
N GLY A 337 -39.18 4.88 -26.31
CA GLY A 337 -39.70 6.23 -26.63
C GLY A 337 -38.66 7.36 -26.78
N GLY A 338 -38.45 7.94 -27.98
CA GLY A 338 -39.32 8.97 -28.58
C GLY A 338 -38.79 10.36 -28.15
N GLU A 339 -38.48 11.35 -28.99
CA GLU A 339 -38.89 11.73 -30.34
C GLU A 339 -37.74 12.52 -31.02
N GLN A 340 -37.67 12.44 -32.36
CA GLN A 340 -36.81 13.28 -33.19
C GLN A 340 -37.52 14.60 -33.52
N GLY A 341 -36.75 15.69 -33.60
CA GLY A 341 -37.21 16.92 -34.25
C GLY A 341 -37.16 16.81 -35.78
N GLY A 342 -37.95 17.66 -36.44
CA GLY A 342 -37.65 18.15 -37.78
C GLY A 342 -38.46 17.54 -38.91
N LEU A 343 -39.55 18.23 -39.25
CA LEU A 343 -40.23 18.30 -40.54
C LEU A 343 -39.41 17.82 -41.75
N LEU A 344 -40.00 16.91 -42.55
CA LEU A 344 -40.25 17.05 -44.00
C LEU A 344 -40.95 15.78 -44.52
N GLN A 345 -42.22 15.93 -44.89
CA GLN A 345 -42.97 15.03 -45.79
C GLN A 345 -42.83 15.53 -47.26
N PRO A 346 -43.41 14.89 -48.31
CA PRO A 346 -44.17 13.64 -48.40
C PRO A 346 -43.79 12.71 -49.59
N GLY A 347 -44.39 11.51 -49.62
CA GLY A 347 -44.96 10.95 -50.85
C GLY A 347 -44.38 9.63 -51.37
N LEU A 348 -45.10 8.51 -51.15
CA LEU A 348 -45.83 7.76 -52.20
C LEU A 348 -46.36 6.40 -51.68
N ARG A 349 -47.69 6.26 -51.82
CA ARG A 349 -48.58 5.09 -51.92
C ARG A 349 -47.90 3.80 -52.47
N ALA A 350 -48.16 2.60 -51.96
CA ALA A 350 -49.30 1.66 -52.19
C ALA A 350 -48.64 0.27 -52.49
N ASP A 351 -49.16 -0.94 -52.30
CA ASP A 351 -50.38 -1.54 -51.73
C ASP A 351 -50.19 -3.09 -51.84
N VAL A 352 -51.07 -3.86 -51.19
CA VAL A 352 -51.49 -5.26 -51.49
C VAL A 352 -50.69 -6.49 -50.97
N ARG A 353 -51.27 -7.07 -49.90
CA ARG A 353 -51.68 -8.48 -49.64
C ARG A 353 -50.92 -9.66 -50.29
N ARG A 354 -50.54 -10.67 -49.48
CA ARG A 354 -51.26 -11.95 -49.21
C ARG A 354 -50.36 -12.94 -48.43
N GLN A 355 -50.90 -13.51 -47.36
CA GLN A 355 -50.53 -14.77 -46.68
C GLN A 355 -51.01 -16.00 -47.51
N PRO A 356 -50.88 -17.29 -47.10
CA PRO A 356 -50.11 -17.96 -46.02
C PRO A 356 -49.47 -19.32 -46.47
N GLU A 357 -49.11 -20.16 -45.48
CA GLU A 357 -49.00 -21.64 -45.48
C GLU A 357 -47.60 -22.23 -45.77
N GLN A 358 -47.16 -23.35 -45.19
CA GLN A 358 -47.60 -24.24 -44.11
C GLN A 358 -46.41 -25.19 -43.82
N ARG A 359 -46.35 -25.68 -42.56
CA ARG A 359 -45.92 -27.05 -42.14
C ARG A 359 -44.47 -27.51 -42.41
N ARG A 360 -43.90 -28.49 -41.71
CA ARG A 360 -44.03 -29.14 -40.38
C ARG A 360 -43.07 -30.35 -40.47
N ARG A 361 -42.62 -30.83 -39.31
CA ARG A 361 -42.07 -32.18 -39.04
C ARG A 361 -40.56 -32.34 -39.31
N ARG A 362 -39.81 -33.00 -38.44
CA ARG A 362 -40.18 -33.90 -37.33
C ARG A 362 -39.12 -33.85 -36.25
#